data_AF-A0A2E4W7E7-F1
#
_entry.id   AF-A0A2E4W7E7-F1
#
_cell.length_a   1.000
_cell.length_b   1.000
_cell.length_c   1.000
_cell.angle_alpha   90.00
_cell.angle_beta   90.00
_cell.angle_gamma   90.00
#
_symmetry.space_group_name_H-M   'P 1'
#
loop_
_entity.id
_entity.type
_entity.pdbx_description
1 polymer ?
#
loop_
_entity_poly.entity_id
_entity_poly.type
_entity_poly.pdbx_seq_one_letter_code
_entity_poly.pdbx_strand_id
1 'polypeptide(L)'
;MERSLHEIFTDVHEETSFAKKATILKENDTYGLRHLLRATYDDGVRWLVPNTRPPFEPNDAPDWDLAGVTLVKEMEKIGRFLEVKKDGEWVTTDQGRGMTKAQVEQLFITLLETLHPSESELVLQSVKGKLDYNGLTKSCVEKAFPGLLP
;
A
#
# COMPACT_ATOMS: atom_id res chain seq x y z
N MET A 1 8.71 16.11 10.45
CA MET A 1 7.38 15.73 10.95
C MET A 1 6.96 14.53 10.13
N GLU A 2 6.62 13.41 10.76
CA GLU A 2 6.13 12.21 10.05
C GLU A 2 4.75 12.55 9.46
N ARG A 3 4.46 12.06 8.26
CA ARG A 3 3.19 12.29 7.54
C ARG A 3 2.56 10.95 7.22
N SER A 4 1.23 10.88 7.23
CA SER A 4 0.52 9.70 6.72
C SER A 4 0.69 9.57 5.20
N LEU A 5 0.52 8.35 4.70
CA LEU A 5 0.50 8.14 3.24
C LEU A 5 -0.70 8.84 2.60
N HIS A 6 -1.82 8.99 3.32
CA HIS A 6 -2.99 9.73 2.85
C HIS A 6 -2.65 11.20 2.58
N GLU A 7 -2.01 11.89 3.52
CA GLU A 7 -1.60 13.29 3.35
C GLU A 7 -0.60 13.45 2.20
N ILE A 8 0.39 12.56 2.10
CA ILE A 8 1.37 12.58 1.00
C ILE A 8 0.66 12.41 -0.35
N PHE A 9 -0.29 11.50 -0.46
CA PHE A 9 -1.02 11.26 -1.70
C PHE A 9 -2.00 12.38 -2.03
N THR A 10 -2.57 13.06 -1.03
CA THR A 10 -3.37 14.27 -1.21
C THR A 10 -2.53 15.40 -1.81
N ASP A 11 -1.33 15.66 -1.30
CA ASP A 11 -0.42 16.65 -1.92
C ASP A 11 -0.09 16.28 -3.37
N VAL A 12 0.15 14.99 -3.64
CA VAL A 12 0.35 14.50 -5.00
C VAL A 12 -0.88 14.77 -5.84
N HIS A 13 -2.09 14.53 -5.35
CA HIS A 13 -3.35 14.77 -6.06
C HIS A 13 -3.50 16.25 -6.46
N GLU A 14 -3.25 17.15 -5.51
CA GLU A 14 -3.44 18.60 -5.66
C GLU A 14 -2.38 19.27 -6.55
N GLU A 15 -1.15 18.75 -6.56
CA GLU A 15 -0.10 19.28 -7.41
C GLU A 15 -0.44 19.12 -8.90
N THR A 16 -0.14 20.11 -9.73
CA THR A 16 -0.46 20.07 -11.17
C THR A 16 0.74 19.62 -12.01
N SER A 17 1.96 19.93 -11.57
CA SER A 17 3.19 19.56 -12.24
C SER A 17 3.55 18.11 -12.00
N PHE A 18 3.57 17.31 -13.07
CA PHE A 18 4.02 15.91 -13.02
C PHE A 18 5.42 15.75 -12.40
N ALA A 19 6.33 16.70 -12.64
CA ALA A 19 7.67 16.64 -12.06
C ALA A 19 7.64 16.83 -10.53
N LYS A 20 6.82 17.76 -10.04
CA LYS A 20 6.67 18.01 -8.61
C LYS A 20 5.92 16.89 -7.89
N LYS A 21 4.92 16.27 -8.52
CA LYS A 21 4.26 15.04 -7.99
C LYS A 21 5.30 13.96 -7.65
N ALA A 22 6.22 13.68 -8.56
CA ALA A 22 7.29 12.72 -8.32
C ALA A 22 8.28 13.20 -7.24
N THR A 23 8.57 14.50 -7.16
CA THR A 23 9.38 15.09 -6.08
C THR A 23 8.73 14.89 -4.71
N ILE A 24 7.41 15.11 -4.57
CA ILE A 24 6.67 14.92 -3.32
C ILE A 24 6.84 13.47 -2.82
N LEU A 25 6.68 12.49 -3.70
CA LEU A 25 6.91 11.07 -3.34
C LEU A 25 8.35 10.83 -2.88
N LYS A 26 9.33 11.37 -3.59
CA LYS A 26 10.75 11.19 -3.31
C LYS A 26 11.20 11.87 -2.00
N GLU A 27 10.63 13.01 -1.67
CA GLU A 27 10.91 13.74 -0.42
C GLU A 27 10.33 13.03 0.80
N ASN A 28 9.29 12.20 0.62
CA ASN A 28 8.65 11.40 1.66
C ASN A 28 9.03 9.90 1.57
N ASP A 29 10.21 9.61 1.02
CA ASP A 29 10.66 8.24 0.77
C ASP A 29 10.80 7.41 2.05
N THR A 30 10.06 6.31 2.11
CA THR A 30 10.12 5.31 3.18
C THR A 30 9.96 3.91 2.59
N TYR A 31 10.42 2.89 3.31
CA TYR A 31 10.20 1.50 2.91
C TYR A 31 8.70 1.20 2.76
N GLY A 32 7.87 1.64 3.71
CA GLY A 32 6.42 1.46 3.66
C GLY A 32 5.77 2.09 2.43
N LEU A 33 6.15 3.33 2.08
CA LEU A 33 5.68 3.98 0.86
C LEU A 33 6.05 3.16 -0.38
N ARG A 34 7.32 2.78 -0.52
CA ARG A 34 7.80 1.98 -1.66
C ARG A 34 7.09 0.63 -1.75
N HIS A 35 6.86 -0.03 -0.61
CA HIS A 35 6.17 -1.31 -0.55
C HIS A 35 4.71 -1.21 -1.00
N LEU A 36 3.96 -0.20 -0.53
CA LEU A 36 2.58 0.02 -0.98
C LEU A 36 2.51 0.35 -2.48
N LEU A 37 3.39 1.25 -2.96
CA LEU A 37 3.41 1.61 -4.38
C LEU A 37 3.76 0.39 -5.25
N ARG A 38 4.73 -0.42 -4.84
CA ARG A 38 5.07 -1.65 -5.56
C ARG A 38 3.90 -2.64 -5.54
N ALA A 39 3.28 -2.88 -4.39
CA ALA A 39 2.12 -3.77 -4.30
C ALA A 39 0.90 -3.29 -5.08
N THR A 40 0.84 -2.00 -5.44
CA THR A 40 -0.22 -1.42 -6.25
C THR A 40 0.07 -1.51 -7.75
N TYR A 41 1.31 -1.24 -8.17
CA TYR A 41 1.64 -0.96 -9.58
C TYR A 41 2.64 -1.93 -10.23
N ASP A 42 3.22 -2.88 -9.48
CA ASP A 42 4.10 -3.93 -10.00
C ASP A 42 3.27 -5.10 -10.53
N ASP A 43 3.31 -5.33 -11.85
CA ASP A 43 2.61 -6.44 -12.51
C ASP A 43 3.16 -7.83 -12.10
N GLY A 44 4.35 -7.86 -11.49
CA GLY A 44 4.96 -9.02 -10.87
C GLY A 44 4.53 -9.26 -9.42
N VAL A 45 3.59 -8.48 -8.88
CA VAL A 45 3.02 -8.64 -7.54
C VAL A 45 1.51 -8.88 -7.63
N ARG A 46 0.99 -9.80 -6.82
CA ARG A 46 -0.46 -9.98 -6.66
C ARG A 46 -0.86 -10.16 -5.21
N TRP A 47 -2.04 -9.66 -4.87
CA TRP A 47 -2.64 -9.85 -3.56
C TRP A 47 -3.26 -11.24 -3.44
N LEU A 48 -3.09 -11.85 -2.27
CA LEU A 48 -3.66 -13.14 -1.87
C LEU A 48 -5.10 -13.02 -1.33
N VAL A 49 -5.58 -11.79 -1.16
CA VAL A 49 -6.93 -11.48 -0.68
C VAL A 49 -7.86 -11.12 -1.84
N PRO A 50 -9.17 -11.38 -1.72
CA PRO A 50 -10.15 -10.96 -2.74
C PRO A 50 -10.15 -9.44 -2.93
N ASN A 51 -10.47 -8.99 -4.14
CA ASN A 51 -10.65 -7.56 -4.46
C ASN A 51 -12.00 -6.98 -3.98
N THR A 52 -12.82 -7.79 -3.32
CA THR A 52 -14.04 -7.38 -2.66
C THR A 52 -13.73 -6.82 -1.28
N ARG A 53 -14.40 -5.74 -0.88
CA ARG A 53 -14.26 -5.19 0.47
C ARG A 53 -14.67 -6.25 1.49
N PRO A 54 -13.79 -6.67 2.41
CA PRO A 54 -14.16 -7.60 3.48
C PRO A 54 -15.04 -6.91 4.53
N PRO A 55 -15.82 -7.66 5.32
CA PRO A 55 -16.44 -7.10 6.51
C PRO A 55 -15.36 -6.82 7.56
N PHE A 56 -15.22 -5.57 7.97
CA PHE A 56 -14.32 -5.15 9.06
C PHE A 56 -14.94 -3.97 9.80
N GLU A 57 -14.56 -3.79 11.06
CA GLU A 57 -14.95 -2.62 11.86
C GLU A 57 -13.89 -1.51 11.72
N PRO A 58 -14.22 -0.34 11.12
CA PRO A 58 -13.25 0.74 11.00
C PRO A 58 -12.77 1.24 12.36
N ASN A 59 -11.48 1.57 12.45
CA ASN A 59 -10.90 2.19 13.64
C ASN A 59 -11.57 3.53 13.96
N ASP A 60 -11.67 3.87 15.25
CA ASP A 60 -12.31 5.09 15.76
C ASP A 60 -11.32 6.19 16.19
N ALA A 61 -10.02 5.99 15.96
CA ALA A 61 -9.01 7.00 16.24
C ALA A 61 -9.33 8.31 15.50
N PRO A 62 -9.23 9.47 16.19
CA PRO A 62 -9.61 10.75 15.61
C PRO A 62 -8.62 11.28 14.56
N ASP A 63 -7.39 10.75 14.56
CA ASP A 63 -6.35 11.08 13.59
C ASP A 63 -5.43 9.86 13.39
N TRP A 64 -4.65 9.87 12.31
CA TRP A 64 -3.84 8.72 11.89
C TRP A 64 -2.67 8.40 12.83
N ASP A 65 -2.08 9.42 13.45
CA ASP A 65 -0.96 9.27 14.39
C ASP A 65 -1.42 8.81 15.79
N LEU A 66 -2.73 8.87 16.03
CA LEU A 66 -3.40 8.33 17.21
C LEU A 66 -3.97 6.92 16.98
N ALA A 67 -3.90 6.40 15.76
CA ALA A 67 -4.12 4.98 15.52
C ALA A 67 -3.01 4.15 16.15
N GLY A 68 -3.33 2.97 16.66
CA GLY A 68 -2.36 2.10 17.36
C GLY A 68 -1.15 1.70 16.51
N VAL A 69 -1.25 1.81 15.18
CA VAL A 69 -0.18 1.61 14.20
C VAL A 69 -0.36 2.58 13.03
N THR A 70 0.73 2.85 12.30
CA THR A 70 0.69 3.64 11.06
C THR A 70 0.83 2.72 9.85
N LEU A 71 0.23 3.10 8.72
CA LEU A 71 0.33 2.32 7.49
C LEU A 71 1.78 2.11 7.05
N VAL A 72 2.62 3.15 7.14
CA VAL A 72 4.04 3.07 6.76
C VAL A 72 4.74 1.90 7.46
N LYS A 73 4.48 1.70 8.76
CA LYS A 73 5.07 0.61 9.55
C LYS A 73 4.49 -0.75 9.17
N GLU A 74 3.19 -0.85 8.95
CA GLU A 74 2.55 -2.12 8.60
C GLU A 74 2.88 -2.57 7.17
N MET A 75 3.21 -1.65 6.25
CA MET A 75 3.64 -1.99 4.89
C MET A 75 4.99 -2.72 4.82
N GLU A 76 5.81 -2.71 5.88
CA GLU A 76 7.00 -3.57 5.97
C GLU A 76 6.63 -5.07 6.07
N LYS A 77 5.41 -5.37 6.55
CA LYS A 77 4.86 -6.73 6.70
C LYS A 77 3.88 -7.08 5.58
N ILE A 78 3.79 -6.26 4.52
CA ILE A 78 2.82 -6.44 3.44
C ILE A 78 2.99 -7.77 2.71
N GLY A 79 4.20 -8.34 2.71
CA GLY A 79 4.51 -9.62 2.06
C GLY A 79 3.63 -10.77 2.53
N ARG A 80 3.09 -10.70 3.77
CA ARG A 80 2.12 -11.68 4.30
C ARG A 80 0.87 -11.84 3.43
N PHE A 81 0.53 -10.81 2.65
CA PHE A 81 -0.66 -10.75 1.80
C PHE A 81 -0.35 -10.88 0.31
N LEU A 82 0.91 -11.14 -0.06
CA LEU A 82 1.36 -11.04 -1.44
C LEU A 82 1.98 -12.34 -1.96
N GLU A 83 1.86 -12.50 -3.26
CA GLU A 83 2.72 -13.36 -4.07
C GLU A 83 3.49 -12.52 -5.08
N VAL A 84 4.69 -13.00 -5.42
CA VAL A 84 5.56 -12.37 -6.40
C VAL A 84 5.85 -13.33 -7.54
N LYS A 85 5.98 -12.81 -8.74
CA LYS A 85 6.31 -13.59 -9.92
C LYS A 85 7.82 -13.87 -9.95
N LYS A 86 8.20 -15.14 -9.89
CA LYS A 86 9.59 -15.62 -9.98
C LYS A 86 9.67 -16.72 -11.03
N ASP A 87 10.55 -16.55 -12.01
CA ASP A 87 10.76 -17.51 -13.11
C ASP A 87 9.46 -17.90 -13.86
N GLY A 88 8.51 -16.96 -13.95
CA GLY A 88 7.21 -17.16 -14.60
C GLY A 88 6.10 -17.67 -13.68
N GLU A 89 6.43 -18.12 -12.47
CA GLU A 89 5.50 -18.70 -11.51
C GLU A 89 5.19 -17.73 -10.36
N TRP A 90 4.00 -17.85 -9.77
CA TRP A 90 3.62 -17.09 -8.59
C TRP A 90 4.10 -17.80 -7.33
N VAL A 91 4.88 -17.11 -6.51
CA VAL A 91 5.47 -17.65 -5.29
C VAL A 91 5.09 -16.79 -4.11
N THR A 92 4.60 -17.42 -3.04
CA THR A 92 4.35 -16.76 -1.76
C THR A 92 5.64 -16.18 -1.20
N THR A 93 5.59 -14.95 -0.70
CA THR A 93 6.75 -14.34 -0.06
C THR A 93 7.15 -15.13 1.20
N ASP A 94 8.38 -14.93 1.67
CA ASP A 94 8.82 -15.54 2.94
C ASP A 94 7.97 -15.12 4.13
N GLN A 95 7.36 -13.92 4.10
CA GLN A 95 6.49 -13.45 5.17
C GLN A 95 5.14 -14.18 5.21
N GLY A 96 4.62 -14.60 4.06
CA GLY A 96 3.36 -15.37 3.95
C GLY A 96 3.56 -16.88 4.00
N ARG A 97 4.81 -17.36 4.09
CA ARG A 97 5.16 -18.78 4.02
C ARG A 97 4.45 -19.58 5.12
N GLY A 98 3.70 -20.61 4.71
CA GLY A 98 3.00 -21.50 5.64
C GLY A 98 1.67 -20.97 6.17
N MET A 99 1.24 -19.78 5.76
CA MET A 99 -0.09 -19.28 6.09
C MET A 99 -1.13 -19.91 5.17
N THR A 100 -2.24 -20.34 5.75
CA THR A 100 -3.43 -20.75 5.00
C THR A 100 -4.18 -19.52 4.48
N LYS A 101 -4.99 -19.68 3.43
CA LYS A 101 -5.83 -18.59 2.88
C LYS A 101 -6.70 -17.93 3.96
N ALA A 102 -7.32 -18.72 4.84
CA ALA A 102 -8.15 -18.21 5.93
C ALA A 102 -7.35 -17.35 6.92
N GLN A 103 -6.10 -17.73 7.24
CA GLN A 103 -5.23 -16.94 8.11
C GLN A 103 -4.81 -15.62 7.45
N VAL A 104 -4.54 -15.64 6.14
CA VAL A 104 -4.22 -14.41 5.39
C VAL A 104 -5.41 -13.45 5.39
N GLU A 105 -6.61 -13.94 5.07
CA GLU A 105 -7.82 -13.12 5.09
C GLU A 105 -8.14 -12.56 6.48
N GLN A 106 -8.03 -13.38 7.53
CA GLN A 106 -8.24 -12.91 8.90
C GLN A 106 -7.21 -11.85 9.33
N LEU A 107 -5.94 -12.05 8.99
CA LEU A 107 -4.89 -11.07 9.29
C LEU A 107 -5.10 -9.77 8.52
N PHE A 108 -5.61 -9.85 7.30
CA PHE A 108 -5.92 -8.68 6.48
C PHE A 108 -7.07 -7.86 7.09
N ILE A 109 -8.13 -8.52 7.58
CA ILE A 109 -9.20 -7.85 8.32
C ILE A 109 -8.63 -7.14 9.54
N THR A 110 -7.83 -7.81 10.36
CA THR A 110 -7.21 -7.20 11.55
C THR A 110 -6.33 -5.98 11.19
N LEU A 111 -5.61 -6.03 10.07
CA LEU A 111 -4.85 -4.88 9.58
C LEU A 111 -5.78 -3.68 9.32
N LEU A 112 -6.89 -3.89 8.61
CA LEU A 112 -7.85 -2.82 8.28
C LEU A 112 -8.51 -2.22 9.52
N GLU A 113 -8.78 -3.03 10.55
CA GLU A 113 -9.40 -2.60 11.83
C GLU A 113 -8.40 -1.81 12.72
N THR A 114 -7.10 -2.04 12.54
CA THR A 114 -6.06 -1.36 13.34
C THR A 114 -5.66 -0.02 12.74
N LEU A 115 -5.74 0.13 11.41
CA LEU A 115 -5.39 1.35 10.71
C LEU A 115 -6.48 2.42 10.82
N HIS A 116 -6.06 3.69 10.82
CA HIS A 116 -6.99 4.80 10.66
C HIS A 116 -7.80 4.65 9.35
N PRO A 117 -9.09 5.05 9.29
CA PRO A 117 -9.94 4.84 8.12
C PRO A 117 -9.37 5.39 6.80
N SER A 118 -8.67 6.53 6.83
CA SER A 118 -8.03 7.09 5.63
C SER A 118 -6.92 6.20 5.08
N GLU A 119 -6.23 5.45 5.95
CA GLU A 119 -5.13 4.56 5.59
C GLU A 119 -5.60 3.16 5.20
N SER A 120 -6.62 2.61 5.89
CA SER A 120 -7.21 1.33 5.51
C SER A 120 -7.84 1.38 4.10
N GLU A 121 -8.39 2.53 3.71
CA GLU A 121 -8.88 2.75 2.35
C GLU A 121 -7.76 2.68 1.30
N LEU A 122 -6.55 3.15 1.61
CA LEU A 122 -5.40 3.03 0.69
C LEU A 122 -5.03 1.57 0.44
N VAL A 123 -5.10 0.73 1.48
CA VAL A 123 -4.85 -0.72 1.35
C VAL A 123 -5.91 -1.35 0.45
N LEU A 124 -7.19 -1.04 0.66
CA LEU A 124 -8.29 -1.55 -0.17
C LEU A 124 -8.18 -1.11 -1.64
N GLN A 125 -7.73 0.12 -1.87
CA GLN A 125 -7.44 0.64 -3.21
C GLN A 125 -6.24 -0.09 -3.84
N SER A 126 -5.17 -0.30 -3.09
CA SER A 126 -3.98 -1.04 -3.54
C SER A 126 -4.31 -2.47 -3.99
N VAL A 127 -5.19 -3.18 -3.28
CA VAL A 127 -5.69 -4.51 -3.70
C VAL A 127 -6.34 -4.48 -5.09
N LYS A 128 -6.95 -3.35 -5.47
CA LYS A 128 -7.57 -3.15 -6.79
C LYS A 128 -6.56 -2.68 -7.85
N GLY A 129 -5.28 -2.54 -7.51
CA GLY A 129 -4.22 -2.13 -8.43
C GLY A 129 -4.25 -0.64 -8.80
N LYS A 130 -4.94 0.20 -8.01
CA LYS A 130 -4.99 1.65 -8.25
C LYS A 130 -5.19 2.42 -6.95
N LEU A 131 -4.53 3.56 -6.81
CA LEU A 131 -4.81 4.55 -5.77
C LEU A 131 -5.58 5.70 -6.40
N ASP A 132 -6.72 6.09 -5.83
CA ASP A 132 -7.63 7.07 -6.41
C ASP A 132 -7.15 8.53 -6.15
N TYR A 133 -5.88 8.80 -6.47
CA TYR A 133 -5.24 10.12 -6.36
C TYR A 133 -4.73 10.56 -7.74
N ASN A 134 -5.18 11.74 -8.18
CA ASN A 134 -4.89 12.24 -9.52
C ASN A 134 -3.38 12.39 -9.76
N GLY A 135 -2.88 11.75 -10.81
CA GLY A 135 -1.45 11.79 -11.16
C GLY A 135 -0.57 10.87 -10.30
N LEU A 136 -1.13 10.10 -9.36
CA LEU A 136 -0.43 8.98 -8.72
C LEU A 136 -0.58 7.73 -9.61
N THR A 137 0.27 7.66 -10.62
CA THR A 137 0.28 6.59 -11.64
C THR A 137 1.57 5.80 -11.61
N LYS A 138 1.61 4.63 -12.28
CA LYS A 138 2.83 3.85 -12.51
C LYS A 138 3.99 4.72 -13.04
N SER A 139 3.71 5.63 -13.98
CA SER A 139 4.70 6.55 -14.54
C SER A 139 5.21 7.59 -13.53
N CYS A 140 4.36 8.06 -12.61
CA CYS A 140 4.76 8.95 -11.52
C CYS A 140 5.70 8.21 -10.54
N VAL A 141 5.35 6.97 -10.19
CA VAL A 141 6.17 6.11 -9.33
C VAL A 141 7.53 5.83 -9.95
N GLU A 142 7.59 5.47 -11.23
CA GLU A 142 8.87 5.21 -11.91
C GLU A 142 9.75 6.46 -12.00
N LYS A 143 9.14 7.64 -12.14
CA LYS A 143 9.87 8.92 -12.09
C LYS A 143 10.43 9.21 -10.69
N ALA A 144 9.66 8.94 -9.63
CA ALA A 144 10.06 9.17 -8.25
C ALA A 144 11.14 8.17 -7.78
N PHE A 145 10.96 6.89 -8.15
CA PHE A 145 11.78 5.77 -7.71
C PHE A 145 12.19 4.88 -8.91
N PRO A 146 13.15 5.32 -9.73
CA PRO A 146 13.60 4.53 -10.88
C PRO A 146 14.07 3.13 -10.46
N GLY A 147 13.55 2.10 -11.14
CA GLY A 147 13.86 0.69 -10.87
C GLY A 147 13.14 0.09 -9.66
N LEU A 148 12.14 0.78 -9.07
CA LEU A 148 11.27 0.19 -8.06
C LEU A 148 10.31 -0.85 -8.67
N LEU A 149 9.85 -0.59 -9.89
CA LEU A 149 8.99 -1.47 -10.67
C LEU A 149 9.84 -2.15 -11.77
N PRO A 150 9.58 -3.42 -12.11
CA PRO A 150 10.32 -4.15 -13.13
C PRO A 150 10.02 -3.68 -14.57
#